data_AF-A0A6I3HNY7-F1
#
_entry.id   AF-A0A6I3HNY7-F1
#
_cell.length_a   1.000
_cell.length_b   1.000
_cell.length_c   1.000
_cell.angle_alpha   90.00
_cell.angle_beta   90.00
_cell.angle_gamma   90.00
#
_symmetry.space_group_name_H-M   'P 1'
#
loop_
_entity.id
_entity.type
_entity.pdbx_description
1 polymer ?
#
loop_
_entity_poly.entity_id
_entity_poly.type
_entity_poly.pdbx_seq_one_letter_code
_entity_poly.pdbx_strand_id
1 'polypeptide(L)' 'KWLLKTTSLRVGAQINADLAVEFGRRVSDEATPIDDHRSTAAYRRHCVAILAQRLLVRSLA' A
#
# COMPACT_ATOMS: atom_id res chain seq x y z
N LYS A 1 9.49 9.83 5.44
CA LYS A 1 10.74 9.18 4.95
C LYS A 1 10.93 7.75 5.53
N TRP A 2 9.87 7.01 5.89
CA TRP A 2 10.03 5.66 6.47
C TRP A 2 10.46 4.64 5.41
N LEU A 3 9.74 4.55 4.29
CA LEU A 3 10.01 3.56 3.24
C LEU A 3 11.46 3.64 2.71
N LEU A 4 11.95 4.86 2.44
CA LEU A 4 13.34 5.13 2.02
C LEU A 4 14.40 4.68 3.02
N LYS A 5 14.07 4.60 4.31
CA LYS A 5 14.99 4.13 5.36
C LYS A 5 14.98 2.60 5.47
N THR A 6 13.92 1.95 5.00
CA THR A 6 13.72 0.50 5.16
C THR A 6 14.15 -0.28 3.91
N THR A 7 14.06 0.30 2.72
CA THR A 7 14.42 -0.38 1.46
C THR A 7 14.93 0.58 0.38
N SER A 8 15.61 0.01 -0.62
CA SER A 8 15.96 0.71 -1.87
C SER A 8 14.72 0.87 -2.75
N LEU A 9 14.54 2.07 -3.31
CA LEU A 9 13.49 2.37 -4.29
C LEU A 9 14.01 2.43 -5.73
N ARG A 10 15.12 1.73 -6.00
CA ARG A 10 15.67 1.61 -7.36
C ARG A 10 14.95 0.50 -8.11
N VAL A 11 14.82 0.67 -9.43
CA VAL A 11 14.33 -0.38 -10.33
C VAL A 11 15.19 -1.64 -10.16
N GLY A 12 14.53 -2.80 -10.07
CA GLY A 12 15.16 -4.10 -9.81
C GLY A 12 15.35 -4.42 -8.32
N ALA A 13 14.98 -3.52 -7.39
CA ALA A 13 15.00 -3.82 -5.96
C ALA A 13 13.91 -4.84 -5.60
N GLN A 14 14.31 -5.89 -4.88
CA GLN A 14 13.37 -6.89 -4.38
C GLN A 14 12.68 -6.37 -3.12
N ILE A 15 11.35 -6.34 -3.14
CA ILE A 15 10.52 -6.00 -1.98
C ILE A 15 10.08 -7.29 -1.30
N ASN A 16 10.40 -7.44 -0.01
CA ASN A 16 9.89 -8.55 0.77
C ASN A 16 8.37 -8.37 1.03
N ALA A 17 7.66 -9.49 1.23
CA ALA A 17 6.21 -9.49 1.39
C ALA A 17 5.75 -8.70 2.63
N ASP A 18 6.45 -8.83 3.75
CA ASP A 18 6.09 -8.17 5.01
C ASP A 18 6.16 -6.65 4.91
N LEU A 19 7.16 -6.12 4.20
CA LEU A 19 7.33 -4.70 3.94
C LEU A 19 6.22 -4.18 3.03
N ALA A 20 5.82 -4.95 2.01
CA ALA A 20 4.68 -4.60 1.19
C ALA A 20 3.40 -4.53 2.04
N VAL A 21 3.16 -5.51 2.91
CA VAL A 21 2.02 -5.55 3.82
C VAL A 21 1.99 -4.34 4.75
N GLU A 22 3.11 -4.04 5.42
CA GLU A 22 3.21 -2.88 6.30
C GLU A 22 3.06 -1.55 5.55
N PHE A 23 3.57 -1.47 4.32
CA PHE A 23 3.33 -0.31 3.46
C PHE A 23 1.83 -0.14 3.17
N GLY A 24 1.14 -1.21 2.77
CA GLY A 24 -0.31 -1.17 2.53
C GLY A 24 -1.10 -0.77 3.78
N ARG A 25 -0.73 -1.29 4.95
CA ARG A 25 -1.35 -0.92 6.23
C ARG A 25 -1.25 0.58 6.48
N ARG A 26 -0.05 1.14 6.37
CA ARG A 26 0.18 2.60 6.55
C ARG A 26 -0.61 3.45 5.56
N VAL A 27 -0.67 3.05 4.30
CA VAL A 27 -1.44 3.81 3.28
C VAL A 27 -2.95 3.75 3.58
N SER A 28 -3.46 2.60 4.05
CA SER A 28 -4.86 2.46 4.46
C SER A 28 -5.20 3.27 5.71
N ASP A 29 -4.30 3.36 6.69
CA ASP A 29 -4.51 4.14 7.92
C ASP A 29 -4.65 5.64 7.62
N GLU A 30 -3.93 6.14 6.62
CA GLU A 30 -4.01 7.53 6.16
C GLU A 30 -5.25 7.81 5.29
N ALA A 31 -5.95 6.77 4.82
CA ALA A 31 -7.09 6.92 3.93
C ALA A 31 -8.39 7.25 4.70
N THR A 32 -9.10 8.29 4.24
CA THR A 32 -10.36 8.78 4.85
C THR A 32 -11.58 8.65 3.91
N PRO A 33 -11.90 7.45 3.40
CA PRO A 33 -12.96 7.29 2.41
C PRO A 33 -14.39 7.45 2.96
N ILE A 34 -15.25 7.86 2.02
CA ILE A 34 -16.72 7.77 1.94
C ILE A 34 -17.39 6.49 2.43
N ASP A 35 -18.69 6.50 2.78
CA ASP A 35 -19.67 5.50 2.32
C ASP A 35 -20.37 6.04 1.05
N ASP A 36 -20.69 5.18 0.08
CA ASP A 36 -21.46 5.57 -1.12
C ASP A 36 -22.20 4.35 -1.72
N HIS A 37 -22.92 4.56 -2.83
CA HIS A 37 -23.66 3.48 -3.52
C HIS A 37 -22.78 2.35 -4.06
N ARG A 38 -21.47 2.59 -4.24
CA ARG A 38 -20.54 1.62 -4.83
C ARG A 38 -19.90 0.75 -3.77
N SER A 39 -19.72 1.26 -2.55
CA SER A 39 -19.12 0.51 -1.45
C SER A 39 -19.16 1.23 -0.10
N THR A 40 -18.58 0.59 0.92
CA THR A 40 -18.35 1.17 2.25
C THR A 40 -16.95 1.79 2.39
N ALA A 41 -16.78 2.68 3.35
CA ALA A 41 -15.53 3.28 3.79
C ALA A 41 -14.56 2.19 4.23
N ALA A 42 -15.05 1.22 5.00
CA ALA A 42 -14.25 0.10 5.49
C ALA A 42 -13.69 -0.74 4.33
N TYR A 43 -14.53 -1.10 3.36
CA TYR A 43 -14.08 -1.85 2.19
C TYR A 43 -13.10 -1.04 1.33
N ARG A 44 -13.36 0.26 1.13
CA ARG A 44 -12.42 1.15 0.43
C ARG A 44 -11.07 1.23 1.12
N ARG A 45 -11.00 1.37 2.44
CA ARG A 45 -9.73 1.34 3.19
C ARG A 45 -8.99 0.02 2.97
N HIS A 46 -9.69 -1.10 3.05
CA HIS A 46 -9.11 -2.40 2.75
C HIS A 46 -8.54 -2.48 1.32
N CYS A 47 -9.30 -2.05 0.31
CA CYS A 47 -8.81 -2.02 -1.07
C CYS A 47 -7.59 -1.14 -1.25
N VAL A 48 -7.53 0.02 -0.59
CA VAL A 48 -6.35 0.90 -0.61
C VAL A 48 -5.11 0.17 -0.10
N ALA A 49 -5.21 -0.61 0.99
CA ALA A 49 -4.10 -1.42 1.47
C ALA A 49 -3.59 -2.41 0.42
N ILE A 50 -4.50 -3.15 -0.22
CA ILE A 50 -4.18 -4.18 -1.22
C ILE A 50 -3.58 -3.57 -2.49
N LEU A 51 -4.15 -2.47 -2.97
CA LEU A 51 -3.65 -1.80 -4.18
C LEU A 51 -2.28 -1.17 -3.94
N ALA A 52 -2.04 -0.59 -2.76
CA ALA A 52 -0.73 -0.06 -2.37
C ALA A 52 0.34 -1.16 -2.32
N GLN A 53 0.03 -2.31 -1.72
CA GLN A 53 0.90 -3.49 -1.72
C GLN A 53 1.30 -3.92 -3.14
N ARG A 54 0.29 -4.11 -4.00
CA ARG A 54 0.49 -4.57 -5.39
C ARG A 54 1.28 -3.56 -6.21
N LEU A 55 0.97 -2.27 -6.07
CA LEU A 55 1.66 -1.20 -6.77
C LEU A 55 3.13 -1.14 -6.38
N LEU A 56 3.45 -1.21 -5.08
CA LEU A 56 4.83 -1.18 -4.60
C LEU A 56 5.66 -2.31 -5.22
N VAL A 57 5.15 -3.54 -5.14
CA VAL A 57 5.84 -4.73 -5.71
C VAL A 57 6.00 -4.60 -7.22
N ARG A 58 4.96 -4.16 -7.93
CA ARG A 58 5.00 -4.03 -9.40
C ARG A 58 5.89 -2.88 -9.88
N SER A 59 5.99 -1.80 -9.12
CA SER A 59 6.74 -0.59 -9.54
C SER A 59 8.25 -0.77 -9.51
N LEU A 60 8.74 -1.78 -8.80
CA LEU A 60 10.17 -2.04 -8.59
C LEU A 60 10.67 -3.33 -9.26
N ALA A 61 9.76 -4.12 -9.82
CA ALA A 61 10.06 -5.29 -10.64
C ALA A 61 10.38 -4.87 -12.09
#